data_AF-A0A0A0IIE1-F1
#
_entry.id   AF-A0A0A0IIE1-F1
#
_cell.length_a   1.000
_cell.length_b   1.000
_cell.length_c   1.000
_cell.angle_alpha   90.00
_cell.angle_beta   90.00
_cell.angle_gamma   90.00
#
_symmetry.space_group_name_H-M   'P 1'
#
loop_
_entity.id
_entity.type
_entity.pdbx_description
1 polymer ?
#
loop_
_entity_poly.entity_id
_entity_poly.type
_entity_poly.pdbx_seq_one_letter_code
_entity_poly.pdbx_strand_id
1 'polypeptide(L)'
;GLRVMASIRKILEGLLKLKVNENKSAVDFVTRRKFLGFSFYFAKGGSNIRIHEKSYKRFTNKIRKLTNRNKGISMEYRVYMINQLTIGWINYFGIAKANAKIQKIDSWIRRRLRSCIWKQWKKVKTRGRNLIKLGLPTYKAWEYANTRKGYWRISKSPILDTILNNKYIENLGYRSISKRYQLIHNS
;
A
#
# COMPACT_ATOMS: atom_id res chain seq x y z
N GLY A 1 12.09 21.22 -27.55
CA GLY A 1 11.86 19.77 -27.36
C GLY A 1 11.70 19.02 -28.67
N LEU A 2 10.69 19.35 -29.47
CA LEU A 2 10.33 18.61 -30.70
C LEU A 2 11.48 18.52 -31.71
N ARG A 3 12.22 19.62 -31.93
CA ARG A 3 13.41 19.65 -32.79
C ARG A 3 14.45 18.59 -32.42
N VAL A 4 14.82 18.52 -31.13
CA VAL A 4 15.83 17.57 -30.64
C VAL A 4 15.33 16.12 -30.72
N MET A 5 14.04 15.89 -30.40
CA MET A 5 13.44 14.56 -30.51
C MET A 5 13.50 14.04 -31.96
N ALA A 6 13.23 14.89 -32.95
CA ALA A 6 13.34 14.52 -34.36
C ALA A 6 14.78 14.18 -34.77
N SER A 7 15.76 14.96 -34.31
CA SER A 7 17.19 14.68 -34.58
C SER A 7 17.66 13.37 -33.97
N ILE A 8 17.33 13.09 -32.70
CA ILE A 8 17.71 11.83 -32.04
C ILE A 8 17.00 10.64 -32.69
N ARG A 9 15.72 10.80 -33.09
CA ARG A 9 14.99 9.74 -33.81
C ARG A 9 15.72 9.34 -35.10
N LYS A 10 16.18 10.31 -35.90
CA LYS A 10 16.95 10.04 -37.13
C LYS A 10 18.22 9.23 -36.85
N ILE A 11 18.93 9.53 -35.76
CA ILE A 11 20.13 8.78 -35.36
C ILE A 11 19.78 7.34 -34.95
N LEU A 12 18.77 7.17 -34.09
CA LEU A 12 18.34 5.86 -33.59
C LEU A 12 17.83 4.94 -34.71
N GLU A 13 16.96 5.45 -35.58
CA GLU A 13 16.33 4.67 -36.65
C GLU A 13 17.26 4.53 -37.87
N GLY A 14 18.11 5.53 -38.13
CA GLY A 14 19.03 5.54 -39.26
C GLY A 14 20.29 4.72 -39.02
N LEU A 15 21.08 5.08 -37.99
CA LEU A 15 22.38 4.46 -37.73
C LEU A 15 22.25 3.17 -36.93
N LEU A 16 21.50 3.20 -35.82
CA LEU A 16 21.37 2.05 -34.92
C LEU A 16 20.26 1.07 -35.32
N LYS A 17 19.43 1.44 -36.31
CA LYS A 17 18.28 0.64 -36.79
C LYS A 17 17.28 0.26 -35.67
N LEU A 18 17.12 1.11 -34.67
CA LEU A 18 16.18 0.93 -33.55
C LEU A 18 14.91 1.76 -33.72
N LYS A 19 13.74 1.10 -33.72
CA LYS A 19 12.43 1.78 -33.87
C LYS A 19 12.00 2.47 -32.58
N VAL A 20 11.62 3.75 -32.68
CA VAL A 20 11.11 4.51 -31.53
C VAL A 20 9.64 4.19 -31.28
N ASN A 21 9.27 4.03 -30.00
CA ASN A 21 7.88 3.82 -29.61
C ASN A 21 7.17 5.15 -29.39
N GLU A 22 6.37 5.59 -30.37
CA GLU A 22 5.64 6.87 -30.34
C GLU A 22 4.58 6.95 -29.24
N ASN A 23 3.97 5.83 -28.87
CA ASN A 23 2.98 5.81 -27.78
C ASN A 23 3.63 6.05 -26.40
N LYS A 24 4.93 5.78 -26.26
CA LYS A 24 5.70 5.95 -25.01
C LYS A 24 6.59 7.18 -25.02
N SER A 25 6.97 7.69 -26.18
CA SER A 25 7.91 8.81 -26.32
C SER A 25 7.14 10.11 -26.53
N ALA A 26 7.45 11.16 -25.79
CA ALA A 26 6.74 12.43 -25.90
C ALA A 26 7.61 13.59 -25.42
N VAL A 27 7.47 14.75 -26.06
CA VAL A 27 7.89 16.04 -25.53
C VAL A 27 6.74 16.61 -24.73
N ASP A 28 6.84 16.56 -23.41
CA ASP A 28 5.78 16.99 -22.50
C ASP A 28 6.41 17.43 -21.17
N PHE A 29 5.61 18.09 -20.32
CA PHE A 29 6.05 18.50 -18.99
C PHE A 29 6.38 17.28 -18.12
N VAL A 30 7.51 17.35 -17.41
CA VAL A 30 7.98 16.29 -16.49
C VAL A 30 6.95 15.90 -15.42
N THR A 31 6.05 16.83 -15.08
CA THR A 31 4.98 16.62 -14.10
C THR A 31 3.86 15.72 -14.60
N ARG A 32 3.65 15.64 -15.92
CA ARG A 32 2.64 14.81 -16.58
C ARG A 32 3.16 13.43 -16.98
N ARG A 33 4.48 13.27 -16.97
CA ARG A 33 5.15 12.04 -17.42
C ARG A 33 5.61 11.18 -16.25
N LYS A 34 5.71 9.88 -16.53
CA LYS A 34 6.26 8.87 -15.62
C LYS A 34 7.68 8.53 -16.09
N PHE A 35 8.64 8.60 -15.17
CA PHE A 35 10.01 8.13 -15.41
C PHE A 35 10.41 7.15 -14.30
N LEU A 36 10.78 5.92 -14.67
CA LEU A 36 11.18 4.84 -13.74
C LEU A 36 10.25 4.55 -12.55
N GLY A 37 8.97 4.97 -12.61
CA GLY A 37 8.04 4.79 -11.47
C GLY A 37 7.80 6.07 -10.67
N PHE A 38 8.55 7.11 -10.94
CA PHE A 38 8.43 8.45 -10.40
C PHE A 38 7.80 9.41 -11.41
N SER A 39 7.50 10.60 -10.92
CA SER A 39 7.13 11.79 -11.66
C SER A 39 7.63 12.99 -10.84
N PHE A 40 7.49 14.19 -11.38
CA PHE A 40 7.99 15.39 -10.75
C PHE A 40 6.85 16.35 -10.41
N TYR A 41 7.13 17.30 -9.53
CA TYR A 41 6.30 18.47 -9.30
C TYR A 41 7.20 19.66 -8.96
N PHE A 42 6.75 20.87 -9.27
CA PHE A 42 7.48 22.08 -8.95
C PHE A 42 6.99 22.64 -7.62
N ALA A 43 7.92 23.08 -6.78
CA ALA A 43 7.65 23.77 -5.52
C ALA A 43 8.59 24.98 -5.40
N LYS A 44 8.36 25.83 -4.40
CA LYS A 44 9.28 26.93 -4.06
C LYS A 44 10.66 26.33 -3.76
N GLY A 45 11.66 26.64 -4.59
CA GLY A 45 13.01 26.08 -4.49
C GLY A 45 13.36 24.96 -5.50
N GLY A 46 12.46 24.62 -6.44
CA GLY A 46 12.81 23.78 -7.60
C GLY A 46 11.90 22.56 -7.83
N SER A 47 12.42 21.58 -8.58
CA SER A 47 11.70 20.35 -8.89
C SER A 47 11.87 19.31 -7.78
N ASN A 48 10.78 18.70 -7.34
CA ASN A 48 10.75 17.65 -6.34
C ASN A 48 10.24 16.34 -6.97
N ILE A 49 10.68 15.21 -6.38
CA ILE A 49 10.33 13.87 -6.83
C ILE A 49 9.06 13.40 -6.11
N ARG A 50 8.11 12.87 -6.88
CA ARG A 50 6.92 12.16 -6.37
C ARG A 50 6.81 10.77 -6.98
N ILE A 51 6.21 9.84 -6.25
CA ILE A 51 5.88 8.51 -6.78
C ILE A 51 4.71 8.65 -7.76
N HIS A 52 4.84 8.07 -8.95
CA HIS A 52 3.79 8.12 -9.95
C HIS A 52 2.59 7.24 -9.56
N GLU A 53 1.37 7.66 -9.91
CA GLU A 53 0.12 6.99 -9.52
C GLU A 53 0.05 5.52 -9.96
N LYS A 54 0.57 5.20 -11.16
CA LYS A 54 0.70 3.80 -11.63
C LYS A 54 1.51 2.91 -10.66
N SER A 55 2.52 3.46 -10.00
CA SER A 55 3.36 2.71 -9.04
C SER A 55 2.59 2.43 -7.74
N TYR A 56 1.83 3.41 -7.23
CA TYR A 56 0.91 3.22 -6.11
C TYR A 56 -0.18 2.18 -6.43
N LYS A 57 -0.81 2.27 -7.60
CA LYS A 57 -1.83 1.30 -8.04
C LYS A 57 -1.25 -0.12 -8.11
N ARG A 58 -0.05 -0.29 -8.68
CA ARG A 58 0.64 -1.59 -8.72
C ARG A 58 0.91 -2.13 -7.33
N PHE A 59 1.43 -1.29 -6.43
CA PHE A 59 1.73 -1.67 -5.05
C PHE A 59 0.48 -2.09 -4.27
N THR A 60 -0.55 -1.24 -4.27
CA THR A 60 -1.82 -1.52 -3.60
C THR A 60 -2.49 -2.76 -4.17
N ASN A 61 -2.40 -3.03 -5.47
CA ASN A 61 -2.91 -4.26 -6.07
C ASN A 61 -2.16 -5.51 -5.58
N LYS A 62 -0.83 -5.47 -5.46
CA LYS A 62 -0.06 -6.56 -4.84
C LYS A 62 -0.51 -6.80 -3.40
N ILE A 63 -0.66 -5.74 -2.60
CA ILE A 63 -1.22 -5.85 -1.24
C ILE A 63 -2.62 -6.44 -1.26
N ARG A 64 -3.52 -6.00 -2.17
CA ARG A 64 -4.89 -6.55 -2.28
C ARG A 64 -4.87 -8.06 -2.50
N LYS A 65 -3.98 -8.55 -3.37
CA LYS A 65 -3.79 -9.98 -3.65
C LYS A 65 -3.31 -10.74 -2.41
N LEU A 66 -2.29 -10.23 -1.71
CA LEU A 66 -1.77 -10.83 -0.48
C LEU A 66 -2.81 -10.86 0.65
N THR A 67 -3.59 -9.79 0.75
CA THR A 67 -4.67 -9.64 1.74
C THR A 67 -6.03 -10.12 1.21
N ASN A 68 -6.05 -10.99 0.20
CA ASN A 68 -7.30 -11.61 -0.24
C ASN A 68 -7.81 -12.54 0.87
N ARG A 69 -8.98 -12.22 1.42
CA ARG A 69 -9.58 -12.95 2.55
C ARG A 69 -10.01 -14.37 2.20
N ASN A 70 -10.18 -14.67 0.92
CA ASN A 70 -10.55 -16.00 0.43
C ASN A 70 -9.32 -16.89 0.18
N LYS A 71 -8.10 -16.34 0.31
CA LYS A 71 -6.87 -17.11 0.15
C LYS A 71 -6.58 -17.89 1.44
N GLY A 72 -6.49 -19.21 1.35
CA GLY A 72 -6.19 -20.13 2.46
C GLY A 72 -4.73 -20.14 2.88
N ILE A 73 -4.20 -18.99 3.30
CA ILE A 73 -2.85 -18.85 3.88
C ILE A 73 -2.95 -18.35 5.32
N SER A 74 -1.99 -18.73 6.16
CA SER A 74 -1.90 -18.29 7.55
C SER A 74 -1.74 -16.77 7.68
N MET A 75 -2.07 -16.22 8.85
CA MET A 75 -1.95 -14.78 9.09
C MET A 75 -0.49 -14.37 9.17
N GLU A 76 0.33 -15.20 9.80
CA GLU A 76 1.77 -15.03 10.00
C GLU A 76 2.46 -14.95 8.63
N TYR A 77 2.18 -15.90 7.74
CA TYR A 77 2.75 -15.90 6.39
C TYR A 77 2.26 -14.70 5.57
N ARG A 78 1.00 -14.29 5.73
CA ARG A 78 0.46 -13.10 5.07
C ARG A 78 1.18 -11.84 5.51
N VAL A 79 1.41 -11.68 6.81
CA VAL A 79 2.14 -10.55 7.39
C VAL A 79 3.60 -10.56 6.92
N TYR A 80 4.26 -11.72 6.93
CA TYR A 80 5.62 -11.90 6.41
C TYR A 80 5.75 -11.41 4.96
N MET A 81 4.87 -11.88 4.07
CA MET A 81 4.89 -11.47 2.65
C MET A 81 4.61 -9.98 2.46
N ILE A 82 3.73 -9.39 3.26
CA ILE A 82 3.47 -7.95 3.23
C ILE A 82 4.72 -7.19 3.68
N ASN A 83 5.38 -7.62 4.74
CA ASN A 83 6.60 -6.97 5.24
C ASN A 83 7.68 -6.97 4.15
N GLN A 84 7.98 -8.12 3.55
CA GLN A 84 8.96 -8.23 2.46
C GLN A 84 8.66 -7.26 1.31
N LEU A 85 7.39 -7.24 0.87
CA LEU A 85 6.94 -6.34 -0.18
C LEU A 85 7.08 -4.86 0.21
N THR A 86 6.72 -4.49 1.44
CA THR A 86 6.78 -3.10 1.93
C THR A 86 8.23 -2.63 2.09
N ILE A 87 9.13 -3.50 2.55
CA ILE A 87 10.56 -3.20 2.71
C ILE A 87 11.18 -2.86 1.36
N GLY A 88 11.05 -3.76 0.37
CA GLY A 88 11.61 -3.52 -0.96
C GLY A 88 11.00 -2.29 -1.64
N TRP A 89 9.70 -2.07 -1.47
CA TRP A 89 9.03 -0.92 -2.06
C TRP A 89 9.50 0.40 -1.45
N ILE A 90 9.68 0.47 -0.13
CA ILE A 90 10.19 1.67 0.54
C ILE A 90 11.67 1.91 0.25
N ASN A 91 12.49 0.86 0.17
CA ASN A 91 13.90 1.04 -0.18
C ASN A 91 14.05 1.68 -1.58
N TYR A 92 13.18 1.31 -2.53
CA TYR A 92 13.22 1.90 -3.88
C TYR A 92 12.57 3.29 -3.95
N PHE A 93 11.36 3.45 -3.40
CA PHE A 93 10.59 4.69 -3.53
C PHE A 93 10.84 5.70 -2.41
N GLY A 94 11.71 5.37 -1.45
CA GLY A 94 12.04 6.20 -0.30
C GLY A 94 12.59 7.57 -0.69
N ILE A 95 13.19 7.74 -1.85
CA ILE A 95 13.71 9.03 -2.32
C ILE A 95 12.60 10.09 -2.51
N ALA A 96 11.35 9.67 -2.71
CA ALA A 96 10.24 10.57 -3.00
C ALA A 96 9.55 11.11 -1.74
N LYS A 97 9.17 12.39 -1.76
CA LYS A 97 8.36 13.01 -0.71
C LYS A 97 6.91 12.50 -0.78
N ALA A 98 6.54 11.62 0.14
CA ALA A 98 5.30 10.85 0.07
C ALA A 98 4.64 10.54 1.44
N ASN A 99 5.08 11.18 2.53
CA ASN A 99 4.66 10.86 3.90
C ASN A 99 3.14 10.67 4.06
N ALA A 100 2.33 11.68 3.67
CA ALA A 100 0.88 11.62 3.80
C ALA A 100 0.23 10.47 3.00
N LYS A 101 0.75 10.13 1.82
CA LYS A 101 0.25 9.00 1.03
C LYS A 101 0.65 7.66 1.67
N ILE A 102 1.86 7.56 2.19
CA ILE A 102 2.36 6.33 2.84
C ILE A 102 1.59 6.05 4.13
N GLN A 103 1.32 7.07 4.95
CA GLN A 103 0.46 6.93 6.14
C GLN A 103 -0.92 6.40 5.77
N LYS A 104 -1.57 6.96 4.74
CA LYS A 104 -2.87 6.48 4.24
C LYS A 104 -2.80 5.02 3.80
N ILE A 105 -1.71 4.61 3.14
CA ILE A 105 -1.50 3.23 2.70
C ILE A 105 -1.28 2.30 3.91
N ASP A 106 -0.51 2.71 4.92
CA ASP A 106 -0.29 1.96 6.16
C ASP A 106 -1.62 1.69 6.88
N SER A 107 -2.43 2.73 7.10
CA SER A 107 -3.76 2.59 7.70
C SER A 107 -4.66 1.66 6.88
N TRP A 108 -4.60 1.77 5.55
CA TRP A 108 -5.36 0.89 4.66
C TRP A 108 -4.89 -0.57 4.72
N ILE A 109 -3.58 -0.84 4.81
CA ILE A 109 -3.03 -2.19 5.01
C ILE A 109 -3.54 -2.78 6.33
N ARG A 110 -3.44 -2.05 7.44
CA ARG A 110 -3.91 -2.48 8.75
C ARG A 110 -5.40 -2.82 8.74
N ARG A 111 -6.23 -1.97 8.13
CA ARG A 111 -7.67 -2.24 7.94
C ARG A 111 -7.92 -3.51 7.14
N ARG A 112 -7.10 -3.82 6.14
CA ARG A 112 -7.22 -5.06 5.36
C ARG A 112 -6.83 -6.29 6.18
N LEU A 113 -5.78 -6.20 7.00
CA LEU A 113 -5.41 -7.26 7.93
C LEU A 113 -6.53 -7.54 8.93
N ARG A 114 -7.13 -6.51 9.54
CA ARG A 114 -8.33 -6.67 10.40
C ARG A 114 -9.47 -7.39 9.70
N SER A 115 -9.70 -7.04 8.44
CA SER A 115 -10.74 -7.70 7.63
C SER A 115 -10.42 -9.18 7.36
N CYS A 116 -9.14 -9.54 7.23
CA CYS A 116 -8.70 -10.93 7.12
C CYS A 116 -8.90 -11.70 8.44
N ILE A 117 -8.50 -11.11 9.56
CA ILE A 117 -8.69 -11.68 10.91
C ILE A 117 -10.18 -11.94 11.17
N TRP A 118 -11.04 -10.95 10.91
CA TRP A 118 -12.48 -11.08 11.09
C TRP A 118 -13.11 -12.16 10.20
N LYS A 119 -12.56 -12.36 8.99
CA LYS A 119 -12.97 -13.45 8.11
C LYS A 119 -12.52 -14.81 8.65
N GLN A 120 -11.29 -14.91 9.15
CA GLN A 120 -10.71 -16.13 9.70
C GLN A 120 -11.52 -16.65 10.89
N TRP A 121 -12.01 -15.77 11.77
CA TRP A 121 -12.87 -16.18 12.88
C TRP A 121 -14.20 -16.80 12.40
N LYS A 122 -14.72 -16.34 11.25
CA LYS A 122 -15.91 -16.85 10.51
C LYS A 122 -17.20 -17.01 11.33
N LYS A 123 -17.23 -17.93 12.30
CA LYS A 123 -18.35 -18.29 13.16
C LYS A 123 -18.53 -17.26 14.28
N VAL A 124 -19.78 -16.97 14.64
CA VAL A 124 -20.14 -16.06 15.75
C VAL A 124 -19.48 -16.52 17.05
N LYS A 125 -19.57 -17.81 17.39
CA LYS A 125 -18.94 -18.39 18.60
C LYS A 125 -17.45 -18.06 18.69
N THR A 126 -16.72 -18.22 17.59
CA THR A 126 -15.27 -17.93 17.53
C THR A 126 -14.99 -16.43 17.63
N ARG A 127 -15.80 -15.59 16.96
CA ARG A 127 -15.67 -14.13 17.07
C ARG A 127 -15.87 -13.65 18.51
N GLY A 128 -16.94 -14.09 19.17
CA GLY A 128 -17.23 -13.72 20.56
C GLY A 128 -16.10 -14.12 21.50
N ARG A 129 -15.64 -15.37 21.44
CA ARG A 129 -14.52 -15.86 22.26
C ARG A 129 -13.23 -15.07 22.04
N ASN A 130 -12.85 -14.80 20.79
CA ASN A 130 -11.64 -14.03 20.51
C ASN A 130 -11.77 -12.57 20.93
N LEU A 131 -12.95 -11.97 20.81
CA LEU A 131 -13.23 -10.63 21.31
C LEU A 131 -13.07 -10.56 22.85
N ILE A 132 -13.64 -11.51 23.58
CA ILE A 132 -13.47 -11.61 25.05
C ILE A 132 -12.00 -11.79 25.41
N LYS A 133 -11.30 -12.69 24.73
CA LYS A 133 -9.85 -12.92 24.93
C LYS A 133 -9.00 -11.67 24.71
N LEU A 134 -9.43 -10.78 23.82
CA LEU A 134 -8.76 -9.51 23.55
C LEU A 134 -9.21 -8.36 24.47
N GLY A 135 -10.02 -8.66 25.50
CA GLY A 135 -10.37 -7.72 26.57
C GLY A 135 -11.71 -7.00 26.41
N LEU A 136 -12.60 -7.42 25.50
CA LEU A 136 -13.96 -6.87 25.51
C LEU A 136 -14.80 -7.46 26.65
N PRO A 137 -15.67 -6.65 27.27
CA PRO A 137 -16.77 -7.16 28.10
C PRO A 137 -17.62 -8.17 27.33
N THR A 138 -18.03 -9.24 28.00
CA THR A 138 -18.77 -10.37 27.43
C THR A 138 -20.00 -9.94 26.63
N TYR A 139 -20.82 -9.03 27.18
CA TYR A 139 -22.03 -8.56 26.50
C TYR A 139 -21.72 -7.86 25.17
N LYS A 140 -20.75 -6.93 25.14
CA LYS A 140 -20.31 -6.25 23.91
C LYS A 140 -19.72 -7.24 22.92
N ALA A 141 -18.88 -8.18 23.38
CA ALA A 141 -18.26 -9.15 22.49
C ALA A 141 -19.30 -9.94 21.67
N TRP A 142 -20.40 -10.37 22.30
CA TRP A 142 -21.49 -11.09 21.63
C TRP A 142 -22.36 -10.20 20.74
N GLU A 143 -22.59 -8.95 21.14
CA GLU A 143 -23.27 -7.94 20.30
C GLU A 143 -22.51 -7.76 18.96
N TYR A 144 -21.19 -7.54 19.01
CA TYR A 144 -20.38 -7.34 17.82
C TYR A 144 -20.14 -8.62 17.01
N ALA A 145 -20.04 -9.77 17.68
CA ALA A 145 -19.88 -11.06 17.00
C ALA A 145 -21.05 -11.37 16.05
N ASN A 146 -22.26 -10.95 16.41
CA ASN A 146 -23.52 -11.15 15.68
C ASN A 146 -23.83 -10.07 14.63
N THR A 147 -22.91 -9.16 14.36
CA THR A 147 -23.14 -8.09 13.39
C THR A 147 -23.49 -8.61 11.98
N ARG A 148 -24.52 -8.00 11.37
CA ARG A 148 -24.89 -8.22 9.95
C ARG A 148 -24.03 -7.41 8.97
N LYS A 149 -23.13 -6.56 9.46
CA LYS A 149 -22.28 -5.69 8.62
C LYS A 149 -21.21 -6.52 7.87
N GLY A 150 -20.98 -6.19 6.60
CA GLY A 150 -19.97 -6.87 5.79
C GLY A 150 -18.52 -6.69 6.30
N TYR A 151 -17.63 -7.62 5.92
CA TYR A 151 -16.24 -7.71 6.41
C TYR A 151 -15.41 -6.43 6.24
N TRP A 152 -15.66 -5.64 5.19
CA TRP A 152 -14.95 -4.37 4.98
C TRP A 152 -15.54 -3.22 5.79
N ARG A 153 -16.85 -3.22 6.03
CA ARG A 153 -17.54 -2.20 6.84
C ARG A 153 -17.12 -2.33 8.30
N ILE A 154 -17.14 -3.56 8.83
CA ILE A 154 -16.81 -3.81 10.24
C ILE A 154 -15.33 -3.57 10.55
N SER A 155 -14.42 -3.74 9.59
CA SER A 155 -12.98 -3.51 9.83
C SER A 155 -12.59 -2.04 10.10
N LYS A 156 -13.52 -1.11 9.92
CA LYS A 156 -13.42 0.31 10.32
C LYS A 156 -14.42 0.69 11.42
N SER A 157 -15.02 -0.29 12.08
CA SER A 157 -15.86 -0.01 13.26
C SER A 157 -14.97 0.42 14.42
N PRO A 158 -15.44 1.35 15.29
CA PRO A 158 -14.65 1.77 16.45
C PRO A 158 -14.18 0.57 17.27
N ILE A 159 -15.04 -0.44 17.45
CA ILE A 159 -14.75 -1.61 18.27
C ILE A 159 -13.59 -2.44 17.69
N LEU A 160 -13.64 -2.79 16.40
CA LEU A 160 -12.52 -3.52 15.81
C LEU A 160 -11.25 -2.67 15.69
N ASP A 161 -11.37 -1.36 15.56
CA ASP A 161 -10.21 -0.47 15.53
C ASP A 161 -9.54 -0.35 16.91
N THR A 162 -10.33 -0.30 17.99
CA THR A 162 -9.86 -0.29 19.38
C THR A 162 -9.23 -1.62 19.79
N ILE A 163 -9.83 -2.73 19.38
CA ILE A 163 -9.46 -4.07 19.87
C ILE A 163 -8.36 -4.67 19.02
N LEU A 164 -8.50 -4.62 17.69
CA LEU A 164 -7.43 -4.97 16.76
C LEU A 164 -6.61 -3.72 16.43
N ASN A 165 -6.17 -3.01 17.48
CA ASN A 165 -5.44 -1.75 17.35
C ASN A 165 -4.09 -1.92 16.64
N ASN A 166 -3.41 -0.80 16.42
CA ASN A 166 -2.12 -0.80 15.72
C ASN A 166 -1.07 -1.63 16.44
N LYS A 167 -1.07 -1.66 17.79
CA LYS A 167 -0.17 -2.47 18.61
C LYS A 167 -0.44 -3.95 18.44
N TYR A 168 -1.70 -4.37 18.42
CA TYR A 168 -2.07 -5.77 18.14
C TYR A 168 -1.58 -6.21 16.77
N ILE A 169 -1.79 -5.41 15.73
CA ILE A 169 -1.31 -5.71 14.38
C ILE A 169 0.22 -5.76 14.33
N GLU A 170 0.93 -4.89 15.05
CA GLU A 170 2.39 -4.92 15.17
C GLU A 170 2.89 -6.17 15.91
N ASN A 171 2.19 -6.61 16.96
CA ASN A 171 2.49 -7.84 17.68
C ASN A 171 2.29 -9.11 16.82
N LEU A 172 1.43 -9.05 15.79
CA LEU A 172 1.35 -10.11 14.76
C LEU A 172 2.58 -10.13 13.83
N GLY A 173 3.55 -9.24 14.04
CA GLY A 173 4.77 -9.11 13.26
C GLY A 173 4.67 -8.08 12.12
N TYR A 174 3.56 -7.32 11.98
CA TYR A 174 3.45 -6.33 10.91
C TYR A 174 4.38 -5.15 11.16
N ARG A 175 5.28 -4.89 10.21
CA ARG A 175 6.19 -3.76 10.26
C ARG A 175 5.56 -2.59 9.51
N SER A 176 5.30 -1.49 10.22
CA SER A 176 4.66 -0.31 9.64
C SER A 176 5.49 0.27 8.49
N ILE A 177 4.85 0.41 7.33
CA ILE A 177 5.48 1.03 6.16
C ILE A 177 5.73 2.52 6.42
N SER A 178 4.85 3.17 7.20
CA SER A 178 5.02 4.57 7.60
C SER A 178 6.21 4.78 8.52
N LYS A 179 6.37 3.94 9.55
CA LYS A 179 7.53 4.04 10.47
C LYS A 179 8.83 3.83 9.69
N ARG A 180 8.88 2.85 8.79
CA ARG A 180 10.08 2.60 7.96
C ARG A 180 10.40 3.78 7.05
N TYR A 181 9.39 4.39 6.42
CA TYR A 181 9.58 5.57 5.59
C TYR A 181 10.16 6.74 6.39
N GLN A 182 9.63 6.99 7.60
CA GLN A 182 10.13 8.05 8.49
C GLN A 182 11.58 7.81 8.88
N LEU A 183 11.98 6.57 9.20
CA LEU A 183 13.37 6.24 9.50
C LEU A 183 14.31 6.66 8.36
N ILE A 184 13.97 6.37 7.10
CA ILE A 184 14.79 6.74 5.94
C ILE A 184 14.90 8.26 5.73
N HIS A 185 13.92 9.05 6.17
CA HIS A 185 13.92 10.51 5.95
C HIS A 185 14.45 11.29 7.15
N ASN A 186 14.49 10.66 8.33
CA ASN A 186 15.02 11.25 9.55
C ASN A 186 16.46 10.80 9.84
N SER A 187 17.01 9.87 9.03
CA SER A 187 18.43 9.52 9.02
C SER A 187 19.16 10.45 8.06
#